data_AF-A0AAP0BEP8-F1
#
_entry.id   AF-A0AAP0BEP8-F1
#
_cell.length_a   1.000
_cell.length_b   1.000
_cell.length_c   1.000
_cell.angle_alpha   90.00
_cell.angle_beta   90.00
_cell.angle_gamma   90.00
#
_symmetry.space_group_name_H-M   'P 1'
#
loop_
_entity.id
_entity.type
_entity.pdbx_description
1 polymer ?
#
loop_
_entity_poly.entity_id
_entity_poly.type
_entity_poly.pdbx_seq_one_letter_code
_entity_poly.pdbx_strand_id
1 'polypeptide(L)'
;MIPCHVASHWVLLVGNLKGKYWDFYNSLPNPMHRSSLRENIRFLHEDRAEVLPGDIIDWPIHTVEGLPTQDNGNDCGIFVMKYMEASLGKDRVDWTRHTSWAKEMPRIRAEIVATLLQTFQTSLLTENGFCV
;
A
#
# COMPACT_ATOMS: atom_id res chain seq x y z
N MET A 1 1.43 -6.57 -4.79
CA MET A 1 1.01 -5.23 -4.35
C MET A 1 2.18 -4.29 -4.54
N ILE A 2 1.98 -3.08 -5.07
CA ILE A 2 3.05 -2.15 -5.43
C ILE A 2 2.71 -0.75 -4.92
N PRO A 3 3.41 -0.21 -3.91
CA PRO A 3 3.37 1.21 -3.61
C PRO A 3 3.94 2.00 -4.79
N CYS A 4 3.23 3.02 -5.25
CA CYS A 4 3.72 3.93 -6.28
C CYS A 4 3.70 5.36 -5.73
N HIS A 5 4.76 6.11 -5.97
CA HIS A 5 4.81 7.54 -5.64
C HIS A 5 4.54 8.35 -6.90
N VAL A 6 3.39 9.02 -6.96
CA VAL A 6 2.93 9.78 -8.14
C VAL A 6 2.51 11.17 -7.69
N ALA A 7 3.09 12.21 -8.30
CA ALA A 7 2.74 13.61 -8.03
C ALA A 7 2.76 13.99 -6.52
N SER A 8 3.80 13.59 -5.79
CA SER A 8 3.96 13.81 -4.35
C SER A 8 2.91 13.11 -3.47
N HIS A 9 2.32 12.03 -3.98
CA HIS A 9 1.33 11.23 -3.26
C HIS A 9 1.62 9.73 -3.41
N TRP A 10 1.54 8.98 -2.31
CA TRP A 10 1.65 7.53 -2.33
C TRP A 10 0.30 6.88 -2.63
N VAL A 11 0.27 6.02 -3.64
CA VAL A 11 -0.88 5.20 -4.03
C VAL A 11 -0.50 3.73 -4.03
N LEU A 12 -1.49 2.83 -4.07
CA LEU A 12 -1.25 1.39 -4.12
C LEU A 12 -1.87 0.77 -5.38
N LEU A 13 -1.07 -0.02 -6.11
CA LEU A 13 -1.55 -0.95 -7.13
C LEU A 13 -1.63 -2.37 -6.57
N VAL A 14 -2.79 -3.01 -6.71
CA VAL A 14 -3.02 -4.40 -6.30
C VAL A 14 -3.40 -5.22 -7.52
N GLY A 15 -2.50 -6.09 -7.99
CA GLY A 15 -2.75 -6.96 -9.12
C GLY A 15 -3.57 -8.19 -8.71
N ASN A 16 -4.73 -8.39 -9.32
CA ASN A 16 -5.47 -9.63 -9.25
C ASN A 16 -5.01 -10.56 -10.38
N LEU A 17 -4.15 -11.54 -10.04
CA LEU A 17 -3.57 -12.45 -11.01
C LEU A 17 -4.61 -13.35 -11.69
N LYS A 18 -5.66 -13.76 -10.95
CA LYS A 18 -6.73 -14.64 -11.47
C LYS A 18 -7.65 -13.89 -12.42
N GLY A 19 -8.03 -12.68 -12.05
CA GLY A 19 -8.91 -11.80 -12.83
C GLY A 19 -8.20 -10.98 -13.89
N LYS A 20 -6.87 -10.96 -13.89
CA LYS A 20 -6.02 -10.20 -14.82
C LYS A 20 -6.36 -8.71 -14.86
N TYR A 21 -6.41 -8.08 -13.70
CA TYR A 21 -6.66 -6.63 -13.56
C TYR A 21 -5.84 -6.04 -12.41
N TRP A 22 -5.74 -4.72 -12.39
CA TRP A 22 -5.13 -3.95 -11.31
C TRP A 22 -6.19 -3.13 -10.59
N ASP A 23 -6.26 -3.25 -9.27
CA ASP A 23 -6.98 -2.30 -8.44
C ASP A 23 -6.06 -1.15 -8.04
N PHE A 24 -6.57 0.07 -8.21
CA PHE A 24 -5.91 1.32 -7.85
C PHE A 24 -6.54 1.89 -6.59
N TYR A 25 -5.74 1.92 -5.51
CA TYR A 25 -6.15 2.50 -4.25
C TYR A 25 -5.49 3.86 -4.03
N ASN A 26 -6.32 4.85 -3.70
CA ASN A 26 -5.92 6.24 -3.58
C ASN A 26 -6.63 6.88 -2.38
N SER A 27 -5.88 7.21 -1.34
CA SER A 27 -6.41 7.85 -0.13
C SER A 27 -6.71 9.34 -0.31
N LEU A 28 -6.20 9.95 -1.39
CA LEU A 28 -6.46 11.35 -1.75
C LEU A 28 -6.88 11.43 -3.22
N PRO A 29 -8.17 11.18 -3.54
CA PRO A 29 -8.68 11.12 -4.90
C PRO A 29 -8.32 12.36 -5.73
N ASN A 30 -7.51 12.15 -6.77
CA ASN A 30 -7.15 13.16 -7.75
C ASN A 30 -6.90 12.45 -9.09
N PRO A 31 -7.54 12.88 -10.20
CA PRO A 31 -7.34 12.28 -11.51
C PRO A 31 -5.87 12.22 -11.96
N MET A 32 -5.04 13.18 -11.53
CA MET A 32 -3.63 13.25 -11.88
C MET A 32 -2.81 12.09 -11.30
N HIS A 33 -3.25 11.45 -10.21
CA HIS A 33 -2.52 10.33 -9.61
C HIS A 33 -2.53 9.06 -10.47
N ARG A 34 -3.23 9.07 -11.61
CA ARG A 34 -3.23 7.97 -12.59
C ARG A 34 -2.14 8.07 -13.64
N SER A 35 -1.57 9.25 -13.86
CA SER A 35 -0.73 9.56 -15.04
C SER A 35 0.45 8.60 -15.22
N SER A 36 1.06 8.17 -14.11
CA SER A 36 2.28 7.34 -14.12
C SER A 36 2.04 5.86 -13.77
N LEU A 37 0.80 5.41 -13.56
CA LEU A 37 0.54 4.03 -13.10
C LEU A 37 0.99 2.98 -14.12
N ARG A 38 0.74 3.22 -15.42
CA ARG A 38 1.15 2.31 -16.50
C ARG A 38 2.67 2.19 -16.62
N GLU A 39 3.37 3.28 -16.39
CA GLU A 39 4.83 3.31 -16.36
C GLU A 39 5.37 2.54 -15.16
N ASN A 40 4.78 2.70 -13.96
CA ASN A 40 5.13 1.89 -12.79
C ASN A 40 4.93 0.37 -13.04
N ILE A 41 3.85 -0.03 -13.73
CA ILE A 41 3.61 -1.44 -14.07
C ILE A 41 4.66 -1.95 -15.06
N ARG A 42 5.06 -1.14 -16.06
CA ARG A 42 6.15 -1.49 -16.98
C ARG A 42 7.47 -1.71 -16.25
N PHE A 43 7.86 -0.77 -15.37
CA PHE A 43 9.07 -0.92 -14.58
C PHE A 43 9.03 -2.18 -13.71
N LEU A 44 7.90 -2.47 -13.06
CA LEU A 44 7.77 -3.72 -12.31
C LEU A 44 7.97 -4.95 -13.21
N HIS A 45 7.33 -4.96 -14.39
CA HIS A 45 7.47 -6.06 -15.34
C HIS A 45 8.92 -6.23 -15.78
N GLU A 46 9.64 -5.15 -16.09
CA GLU A 46 11.05 -5.19 -16.49
C GLU A 46 11.96 -5.71 -15.37
N ASP A 47 11.74 -5.27 -14.12
CA ASP A 47 12.52 -5.68 -12.94
C ASP A 47 12.29 -7.13 -12.49
N ARG A 48 11.17 -7.74 -12.93
CA ARG A 48 10.68 -9.05 -12.47
C ARG A 48 10.09 -9.89 -13.60
N ALA A 49 10.63 -9.74 -14.81
CA ALA A 49 10.12 -10.40 -16.03
C ALA A 49 10.15 -11.94 -15.92
N GLU A 50 11.03 -12.48 -15.09
CA GLU A 50 11.21 -13.91 -14.85
C GLU A 50 10.13 -14.54 -13.96
N VAL A 51 9.40 -13.73 -13.17
CA VAL A 51 8.35 -14.21 -12.27
C VAL A 51 6.95 -13.67 -12.58
N LEU A 52 6.86 -12.59 -13.34
CA LEU A 52 5.58 -11.96 -13.67
C LEU A 52 5.08 -12.35 -15.07
N PRO A 53 3.75 -12.50 -15.26
CA PRO A 53 3.20 -12.67 -16.59
C PRO A 53 3.50 -11.47 -17.48
N GLY A 54 3.81 -11.71 -18.76
CA GLY A 54 4.12 -10.63 -19.70
C GLY A 54 2.95 -9.68 -19.98
N ASP A 55 1.73 -10.20 -19.88
CA ASP A 55 0.50 -9.46 -20.19
C ASP A 55 0.05 -8.51 -19.05
N ILE A 56 0.75 -8.46 -17.91
CA ILE A 56 0.38 -7.58 -16.78
C ILE A 56 0.34 -6.11 -17.16
N ILE A 57 1.14 -5.70 -18.16
CA ILE A 57 1.24 -4.32 -18.63
C ILE A 57 -0.07 -3.86 -19.27
N ASP A 58 -0.85 -4.80 -19.83
CA ASP A 58 -2.07 -4.53 -20.59
C ASP A 58 -3.33 -4.68 -19.75
N TRP A 59 -3.24 -5.31 -18.58
CA TRP A 59 -4.38 -5.52 -17.68
C TRP A 59 -5.09 -4.20 -17.34
N PRO A 60 -6.43 -4.15 -17.29
CA PRO A 60 -7.18 -2.94 -16.96
C PRO A 60 -6.88 -2.47 -15.53
N ILE A 61 -6.89 -1.15 -15.32
CA ILE A 61 -6.68 -0.51 -14.00
C ILE A 61 -8.01 0.06 -13.51
N HIS A 62 -8.61 -0.57 -12.51
CA HIS A 62 -9.86 -0.17 -11.88
C HIS A 62 -9.59 0.78 -10.72
N THR A 63 -10.28 1.92 -10.69
CA THR A 63 -10.33 2.74 -9.47
C THR A 63 -11.27 2.07 -8.48
N VAL A 64 -10.82 1.89 -7.24
CA VAL A 64 -11.66 1.32 -6.19
C VAL A 64 -12.33 2.43 -5.39
N GLU A 65 -13.65 2.42 -5.42
CA GLU A 65 -14.49 3.39 -4.73
C GLU A 65 -14.76 2.98 -3.27
N GLY A 66 -15.09 3.95 -2.43
CA GLY A 66 -15.44 3.72 -1.03
C GLY A 66 -14.26 3.37 -0.12
N LEU A 67 -13.03 3.59 -0.59
CA LEU A 67 -11.82 3.47 0.24
C LEU A 67 -11.84 4.51 1.38
N PRO A 68 -11.32 4.16 2.56
CA PRO A 68 -11.02 5.17 3.58
C PRO A 68 -10.06 6.22 3.02
N THR A 69 -10.40 7.50 3.13
CA THR A 69 -9.58 8.61 2.62
C THR A 69 -8.88 9.36 3.75
N GLN A 70 -7.76 10.00 3.43
CA GLN A 70 -7.07 10.91 4.34
C GLN A 70 -7.68 12.32 4.28
N ASP A 71 -7.47 13.12 5.33
CA ASP A 71 -7.92 14.52 5.44
C ASP A 71 -6.74 15.52 5.53
N ASN A 72 -5.52 15.04 5.32
CA ASN A 72 -4.27 15.80 5.43
C ASN A 72 -3.31 15.48 4.27
N GLY A 73 -2.11 16.06 4.28
CA GLY A 73 -1.10 15.89 3.23
C GLY A 73 0.02 14.88 3.51
N ASN A 74 0.06 14.25 4.69
CA ASN A 74 1.24 13.50 5.16
C ASN A 74 0.97 12.03 5.52
N ASP A 75 -0.29 11.61 5.65
CA ASP A 75 -0.61 10.22 6.03
C ASP A 75 -0.72 9.24 4.84
N CYS A 76 -0.50 9.67 3.59
CA CYS A 76 -0.68 8.81 2.41
C CYS A 76 0.12 7.49 2.45
N GLY A 77 1.36 7.53 2.94
CA GLY A 77 2.16 6.33 3.14
C GLY A 77 1.56 5.37 4.19
N ILE A 78 0.96 5.91 5.24
CA ILE A 78 0.28 5.11 6.27
C ILE A 78 -0.98 4.47 5.70
N PHE A 79 -1.77 5.21 4.93
CA PHE A 79 -2.94 4.65 4.23
C PHE A 79 -2.54 3.51 3.28
N VAL A 80 -1.46 3.66 2.51
CA VAL A 80 -0.92 2.57 1.67
C VAL A 80 -0.61 1.32 2.50
N MET A 81 0.07 1.46 3.64
CA MET A 81 0.36 0.32 4.54
C MET A 81 -0.94 -0.32 5.08
N LYS A 82 -1.91 0.50 5.52
CA LYS A 82 -3.20 0.00 6.02
C LYS A 82 -4.01 -0.70 4.94
N TYR A 83 -3.98 -0.22 3.70
CA TYR A 83 -4.61 -0.92 2.57
C TYR A 83 -3.97 -2.27 2.30
N MET A 84 -2.64 -2.34 2.31
CA MET A 84 -1.92 -3.61 2.16
C MET A 84 -2.35 -4.59 3.25
N GLU A 85 -2.23 -4.18 4.52
CA GLU A 85 -2.64 -4.99 5.68
C GLU A 85 -4.08 -5.50 5.54
N ALA A 86 -5.02 -4.61 5.19
CA ALA A 86 -6.42 -4.98 5.03
C ALA A 86 -6.67 -5.96 3.88
N SER A 87 -5.83 -5.92 2.83
CA SER A 87 -5.97 -6.74 1.61
C SER A 87 -5.21 -8.07 1.66
N LEU A 88 -4.28 -8.26 2.60
CA LEU A 88 -3.50 -9.50 2.70
C LEU A 88 -4.41 -10.72 2.88
N GLY A 89 -4.23 -11.71 2.01
CA GLY A 89 -4.95 -12.99 2.06
C GLY A 89 -6.45 -12.92 1.77
N LYS A 90 -6.95 -11.80 1.19
CA LYS A 90 -8.38 -11.62 0.91
C LYS A 90 -8.63 -11.37 -0.58
N ASP A 91 -9.69 -11.99 -1.10
CA ASP A 91 -10.20 -11.71 -2.45
C ASP A 91 -10.88 -10.35 -2.54
N ARG A 92 -11.52 -9.91 -1.45
CA ARG A 92 -12.21 -8.61 -1.35
C ARG A 92 -12.17 -8.08 0.07
N VAL A 93 -12.05 -6.76 0.20
CA VAL A 93 -12.10 -6.04 1.48
C VAL A 93 -13.42 -5.30 1.60
N ASP A 94 -14.06 -5.39 2.77
CA ASP A 94 -15.18 -4.53 3.15
C ASP A 94 -14.65 -3.22 3.73
N TRP A 95 -14.47 -2.23 2.85
CA TRP A 95 -13.92 -0.92 3.20
C TRP A 95 -14.78 -0.11 4.16
N THR A 96 -16.08 -0.43 4.30
CA THR A 96 -16.98 0.26 5.23
C THR A 96 -16.57 0.09 6.70
N ARG A 97 -15.78 -0.95 7.00
CA ARG A 97 -15.24 -1.23 8.34
C ARG A 97 -14.02 -0.40 8.70
N HIS A 98 -13.52 0.41 7.77
CA HIS A 98 -12.23 1.09 7.88
C HIS A 98 -12.36 2.62 7.78
N THR A 99 -13.58 3.16 7.80
CA THR A 99 -13.87 4.59 7.62
C THR A 99 -13.37 5.47 8.76
N SER A 100 -12.99 4.90 9.91
CA SER A 100 -12.48 5.63 11.06
C SER A 100 -10.98 5.95 10.99
N TRP A 101 -10.24 5.40 10.01
CA TRP A 101 -8.78 5.51 9.95
C TRP A 101 -8.25 6.94 10.07
N ALA A 102 -8.81 7.89 9.32
CA ALA A 102 -8.37 9.30 9.40
C ALA A 102 -8.43 9.85 10.83
N LYS A 103 -9.51 9.55 11.57
CA LYS A 103 -9.68 9.96 12.97
C LYS A 103 -8.72 9.24 13.92
N GLU A 104 -8.32 8.02 13.58
CA GLU A 104 -7.41 7.20 14.38
C GLU A 104 -5.93 7.45 14.08
N MET A 105 -5.60 8.29 13.08
CA MET A 105 -4.21 8.52 12.66
C MET A 105 -3.24 8.89 13.80
N PRO A 106 -3.62 9.72 14.80
CA PRO A 106 -2.74 9.95 15.95
C PRO A 106 -2.35 8.65 16.69
N ARG A 107 -3.31 7.75 16.91
CA ARG A 107 -3.08 6.45 17.54
C ARG A 107 -2.25 5.53 16.63
N ILE A 108 -2.62 5.43 15.36
CA ILE A 108 -1.93 4.57 14.37
C ILE A 108 -0.46 5.00 14.20
N ARG A 109 -0.19 6.31 14.13
CA ARG A 109 1.19 6.82 14.10
C ARG A 109 1.97 6.44 15.35
N ALA A 110 1.37 6.58 16.53
CA ALA A 110 2.00 6.20 17.79
C ALA A 110 2.31 4.69 17.83
N GLU A 111 1.40 3.85 17.32
CA GLU A 111 1.61 2.40 17.22
C GLU A 111 2.77 2.04 16.30
N ILE A 112 2.86 2.65 15.11
CA ILE A 112 3.99 2.45 14.20
C ILE A 112 5.32 2.79 14.88
N VAL A 113 5.38 3.95 15.54
CA VAL A 113 6.59 4.37 16.27
C VAL A 113 6.92 3.39 17.39
N ALA A 114 5.94 2.97 18.18
CA ALA A 114 6.15 2.00 19.25
C ALA A 114 6.67 0.65 18.72
N THR A 115 6.11 0.15 17.62
CA THR A 115 6.58 -1.07 16.97
C THR A 115 8.02 -0.94 16.50
N LEU A 116 8.36 0.15 15.80
CA LEU A 116 9.73 0.38 15.33
C LEU A 116 10.73 0.43 16.49
N LEU A 117 10.42 1.19 17.55
CA LEU A 117 11.28 1.28 18.74
C LEU A 117 11.47 -0.09 19.40
N GLN A 118 10.40 -0.88 19.55
CA GLN A 118 10.49 -2.21 20.12
C GLN A 118 11.35 -3.15 19.25
N THR A 119 11.19 -3.10 17.93
CA THR A 119 12.00 -3.89 16.99
C THR A 119 13.47 -3.55 17.10
N PHE A 120 13.83 -2.26 17.15
CA PHE A 120 15.22 -1.83 17.30
C PHE A 120 15.81 -2.23 18.65
N GLN A 121 15.04 -2.15 19.74
CA GLN A 121 15.51 -2.60 21.04
C GLN A 121 15.77 -4.11 21.04
N THR A 122 14.85 -4.90 20.48
CA THR A 122 15.01 -6.35 20.39
C THR A 122 16.21 -6.72 19.51
N SER A 123 16.42 -6.05 18.36
CA SER A 123 17.57 -6.33 17.50
C SER A 123 18.90 -6.04 18.20
N LEU A 124 19.00 -4.92 18.91
CA LEU A 124 20.19 -4.58 19.70
C LEU A 124 20.46 -5.59 20.82
N LEU A 125 19.44 -6.13 21.48
CA LEU A 125 19.62 -7.15 22.50
C LEU A 125 20.10 -8.49 21.91
N THR A 126 19.58 -8.86 20.74
CA THR A 126 20.00 -10.08 20.04
C THR A 126 21.42 -9.99 19.47
N GLU A 127 21.84 -8.81 18.96
CA GLU A 127 23.19 -8.59 18.44
C GLU A 127 24.25 -8.53 19.56
N ASN A 128 23.87 -8.06 20.75
CA ASN A 128 24.76 -8.00 21.93
C ASN A 128 24.82 -9.30 22.73
N GLY A 129 24.28 -10.41 22.22
CA GLY A 129 24.43 -11.74 22.82
C GLY A 129 23.68 -11.97 24.13
N PHE A 130 22.74 -11.09 24.50
CA PHE A 130 21.79 -11.37 25.58
C PHE A 130 20.65 -12.23 25.02
N CYS A 131 20.91 -13.52 24.86
CA CYS A 131 19.84 -14.51 24.83
C CYS A 131 19.19 -14.55 26.22
N VAL A 132 17.90 -14.23 26.29
CA VAL A 132 17.05 -14.62 27.42
C VAL A 132 16.51 -16.03 27.15
#